data_AF-A0A1H8NAJ8-F1
#
_entry.id   AF-A0A1H8NAJ8-F1
#
_cell.length_a   1.000
_cell.length_b   1.000
_cell.length_c   1.000
_cell.angle_alpha   90.00
_cell.angle_beta   90.00
_cell.angle_gamma   90.00
#
_symmetry.space_group_name_H-M   'P 1'
#
loop_
_entity.id
_entity.type
_entity.pdbx_description
1 polymer ?
#
loop_
_entity_poly.entity_id
_entity_poly.type
_entity_poly.pdbx_seq_one_letter_code
_entity_poly.pdbx_strand_id
1 'polypeptide(L)'
;MLLHLVYHAIKGIIKLAEDDEPVQHLDSALYRRKSRTILQYIDFATNAMINDGKKIDEVKANLLKKGLHEDHLDVVLDKAQRAYKKWVNETGGKPELTVFELYEQSLKNVSSTPIKMDTHPGEDHALHFCTLTNFDSYYNINGRALLSTIANKALNTAPIIQHKEAAIRQSTFAQLGGTPTNPFLRVVTINNFTEAVYPYLRTTSKISFRTEQITEWDNGDPIVEAEIEGRLNNLYPLCFFATDYAVNQVIYKSRPEIEIRLSAFVLELVDVKRNTNDTRQQPRAMQQNKNYDNKSYFSFEGVILDIKAASVDRFCIGCIMALKLNCSDRPGSNNIIDAYVTNANIKANKILKGMLVTGVLWFQGEIATELPFSEKGFNC
;
A
#
# COMPACT_ATOMS: atom_id res chain seq x y z
N MET A 1 16.27 7.43 -15.60
CA MET A 1 16.89 6.69 -16.72
C MET A 1 17.66 5.45 -16.25
N LEU A 2 18.55 5.54 -15.25
CA LEU A 2 19.25 4.38 -14.68
C LEU A 2 18.33 3.32 -14.00
N LEU A 3 17.24 3.72 -13.33
CA LEU A 3 16.29 2.80 -12.66
C LEU A 3 15.42 1.97 -13.63
N HIS A 4 15.27 2.41 -14.88
CA HIS A 4 14.51 1.68 -15.90
C HIS A 4 15.31 0.46 -16.44
N LEU A 5 16.64 0.50 -16.32
CA LEU A 5 17.54 -0.57 -16.75
C LEU A 5 17.48 -1.79 -15.81
N VAL A 6 17.32 -1.61 -14.49
CA VAL A 6 17.31 -2.73 -13.52
C VAL A 6 16.04 -3.57 -13.60
N TYR A 7 14.86 -2.95 -13.74
CA TYR A 7 13.61 -3.68 -13.91
C TYR A 7 13.58 -4.48 -15.24
N HIS A 8 14.09 -3.89 -16.33
CA HIS A 8 14.24 -4.59 -17.60
C HIS A 8 15.35 -5.65 -17.58
N ALA A 9 16.42 -5.45 -16.80
CA ALA A 9 17.46 -6.45 -16.58
C ALA A 9 16.92 -7.65 -15.80
N ILE A 10 16.22 -7.46 -14.67
CA ILE A 10 15.66 -8.56 -13.86
C ILE A 10 14.54 -9.29 -14.62
N LYS A 11 13.60 -8.59 -15.27
CA LYS A 11 12.60 -9.24 -16.14
C LYS A 11 13.25 -9.94 -17.34
N GLY A 12 14.28 -9.35 -17.94
CA GLY A 12 15.03 -9.97 -19.04
C GLY A 12 15.82 -11.20 -18.60
N ILE A 13 16.33 -11.21 -17.37
CA ILE A 13 17.06 -12.33 -16.75
C ILE A 13 16.11 -13.48 -16.39
N ILE A 14 14.91 -13.17 -15.89
CA ILE A 14 13.86 -14.17 -15.61
C ILE A 14 13.37 -14.80 -16.94
N LYS A 15 13.19 -13.99 -17.99
CA LYS A 15 12.76 -14.47 -19.30
C LYS A 15 13.82 -15.38 -19.98
N LEU A 16 15.11 -15.06 -19.84
CA LEU A 16 16.20 -15.93 -20.31
C LEU A 16 16.30 -17.25 -19.51
N ALA A 17 15.90 -17.25 -18.25
CA ALA A 17 15.85 -18.48 -17.45
C ALA A 17 14.68 -19.42 -17.83
N GLU A 18 13.70 -18.92 -18.58
CA GLU A 18 12.58 -19.66 -19.17
C GLU A 18 12.90 -20.18 -20.59
N ASP A 19 13.83 -19.54 -21.32
CA ASP A 19 14.13 -19.82 -22.73
C ASP A 19 15.16 -20.96 -22.95
N ASP A 20 15.93 -21.37 -21.93
CA ASP A 20 17.04 -22.35 -22.09
C ASP A 20 16.72 -23.83 -21.75
N GLU A 21 15.54 -24.16 -21.21
CA GLU A 21 14.94 -25.53 -21.15
C GLU A 21 13.61 -25.48 -20.35
N PRO A 22 12.64 -26.38 -20.61
CA PRO A 22 11.33 -26.29 -19.97
C PRO A 22 11.40 -26.65 -18.47
N VAL A 23 11.39 -25.62 -17.62
CA VAL A 23 11.21 -25.71 -16.15
C VAL A 23 9.90 -26.45 -15.76
N GLN A 24 9.01 -26.66 -16.73
CA GLN A 24 7.71 -27.33 -16.57
C GLN A 24 7.79 -28.78 -16.04
N HIS A 25 8.93 -29.46 -16.15
CA HIS A 25 9.07 -30.84 -15.66
C HIS A 25 9.51 -30.98 -14.20
N LEU A 26 9.96 -29.91 -13.54
CA LEU A 26 10.35 -29.96 -12.11
C LEU A 26 9.22 -29.64 -11.12
N ASP A 27 8.13 -29.02 -11.58
CA ASP A 27 7.07 -28.50 -10.69
C ASP A 27 6.10 -29.58 -10.15
N SER A 28 6.09 -30.79 -10.70
CA SER A 28 5.08 -31.81 -10.33
C SER A 28 5.33 -32.47 -8.96
N ALA A 29 6.58 -32.49 -8.47
CA ALA A 29 6.95 -33.13 -7.20
C ALA A 29 6.79 -32.23 -5.96
N LEU A 30 6.78 -30.91 -6.12
CA LEU A 30 6.77 -29.94 -5.01
C LEU A 30 5.36 -29.59 -4.49
N TYR A 31 4.31 -30.09 -5.14
CA TYR A 31 2.91 -29.65 -4.96
C TYR A 31 2.21 -30.06 -3.64
N ARG A 32 2.92 -30.65 -2.66
CA ARG A 32 2.30 -31.18 -1.42
C ARG A 32 2.77 -30.56 -0.09
N ARG A 33 3.62 -29.53 -0.10
CA ARG A 33 3.89 -28.68 1.09
C ARG A 33 3.90 -27.21 0.66
N LYS A 34 3.78 -26.26 1.60
CA LYS A 34 3.96 -24.81 1.36
C LYS A 34 5.40 -24.51 0.90
N SER A 35 5.81 -25.02 -0.26
CA SER A 35 7.16 -24.94 -0.79
C SER A 35 7.28 -23.71 -1.68
N ARG A 36 8.39 -22.98 -1.52
CA ARG A 36 8.76 -21.88 -2.43
C ARG A 36 9.12 -22.46 -3.79
N THR A 37 8.82 -21.74 -4.87
CA THR A 37 9.21 -22.17 -6.23
C THR A 37 10.72 -22.01 -6.43
N ILE A 38 11.31 -22.72 -7.40
CA ILE A 38 12.73 -22.59 -7.76
C ILE A 38 13.09 -21.13 -8.08
N LEU A 39 12.20 -20.41 -8.77
CA LEU A 39 12.36 -18.98 -9.09
C LEU A 39 12.49 -18.12 -7.82
N GLN A 40 11.68 -18.38 -6.79
CA GLN A 40 11.77 -17.65 -5.52
C GLN A 40 13.09 -17.91 -4.79
N TYR A 41 13.67 -19.10 -4.94
CA TYR A 41 15.00 -19.40 -4.40
C TYR A 41 16.12 -18.73 -5.21
N ILE A 42 15.98 -18.61 -6.53
CA ILE A 42 16.92 -17.86 -7.38
C ILE A 42 16.90 -16.38 -7.00
N ASP A 43 15.72 -15.77 -6.85
CA ASP A 43 15.58 -14.37 -6.41
C ASP A 43 16.19 -14.15 -5.03
N PHE A 44 15.93 -15.07 -4.09
CA PHE A 44 16.51 -15.00 -2.76
C PHE A 44 18.04 -15.08 -2.78
N ALA A 45 18.60 -16.04 -3.53
CA ALA A 45 20.03 -16.23 -3.65
C ALA A 45 20.72 -15.05 -4.32
N THR A 46 20.13 -14.52 -5.39
CA THR A 46 20.66 -13.36 -6.14
C THR A 46 20.66 -12.11 -5.25
N ASN A 47 19.56 -11.85 -4.53
CA ASN A 47 19.48 -10.72 -3.61
C ASN A 47 20.49 -10.83 -2.46
N ALA A 48 20.72 -12.03 -1.93
CA ALA A 48 21.72 -12.26 -0.89
C ALA A 48 23.15 -11.96 -1.37
N MET A 49 23.47 -12.22 -2.64
CA MET A 49 24.77 -11.87 -3.21
C MET A 49 24.89 -10.37 -3.50
N ILE A 50 23.83 -9.74 -4.04
CA ILE A 50 23.82 -8.32 -4.42
C ILE A 50 23.79 -7.41 -3.20
N ASN A 51 22.83 -7.61 -2.29
CA ASN A 51 22.55 -6.66 -1.21
C ASN A 51 23.33 -6.98 0.07
N ASP A 52 23.52 -8.27 0.38
CA ASP A 52 24.18 -8.68 1.62
C ASP A 52 25.67 -9.01 1.43
N GLY A 53 26.18 -9.00 0.19
CA GLY A 53 27.56 -9.35 -0.13
C GLY A 53 27.95 -10.78 0.24
N LYS A 54 26.97 -11.68 0.41
CA LYS A 54 27.21 -13.04 0.90
C LYS A 54 27.97 -13.88 -0.11
N LYS A 55 28.93 -14.65 0.39
CA LYS A 55 29.65 -15.66 -0.40
C LYS A 55 28.72 -16.82 -0.75
N ILE A 56 29.03 -17.54 -1.83
CA ILE A 56 28.19 -18.64 -2.32
C ILE A 56 27.93 -19.72 -1.26
N ASP A 57 28.92 -20.03 -0.42
CA ASP A 57 28.79 -21.05 0.63
C ASP A 57 27.76 -20.65 1.70
N GLU A 58 27.67 -19.36 2.01
CA GLU A 58 26.68 -18.81 2.94
C GLU A 58 25.28 -18.78 2.32
N VAL A 59 25.19 -18.47 1.02
CA VAL A 59 23.92 -18.54 0.27
C VAL A 59 23.43 -19.98 0.22
N LYS A 60 24.31 -20.94 -0.06
CA LYS A 60 24.04 -22.38 -0.06
C LYS A 60 23.47 -22.84 1.29
N ALA A 61 24.14 -22.54 2.39
CA ALA A 61 23.67 -22.90 3.73
C ALA A 61 22.27 -22.31 4.04
N ASN A 62 22.02 -21.08 3.61
CA ASN A 62 20.73 -20.42 3.81
C ASN A 62 19.60 -21.02 2.97
N LEU A 63 19.88 -21.44 1.73
CA LEU A 63 18.90 -22.09 0.86
C LEU A 63 18.46 -23.44 1.43
N LEU A 64 19.40 -24.25 1.92
CA LEU A 64 19.12 -25.53 2.58
C LEU A 64 18.30 -25.33 3.86
N LYS A 65 18.67 -24.36 4.71
CA LYS A 65 17.91 -24.00 5.92
C LYS A 65 16.48 -23.56 5.59
N LYS A 66 16.25 -22.98 4.42
CA LYS A 66 14.93 -22.55 3.94
C LYS A 66 14.13 -23.66 3.25
N GLY A 67 14.68 -24.87 3.17
CA GLY A 67 14.00 -26.04 2.64
C GLY A 67 14.15 -26.23 1.14
N LEU A 68 15.16 -25.64 0.50
CA LEU A 68 15.54 -26.04 -0.86
C LEU A 68 16.15 -27.45 -0.80
N HIS A 69 15.66 -28.35 -1.65
CA HIS A 69 16.22 -29.71 -1.77
C HIS A 69 17.62 -29.67 -2.40
N GLU A 70 18.52 -30.56 -1.97
CA GLU A 70 19.91 -30.60 -2.45
C GLU A 70 19.99 -30.74 -3.99
N ASP A 71 19.12 -31.56 -4.59
CA ASP A 71 19.06 -31.77 -6.05
C ASP A 71 18.76 -30.51 -6.87
N HIS A 72 18.24 -29.44 -6.26
CA HIS A 72 17.95 -28.17 -6.94
C HIS A 72 18.98 -27.08 -6.61
N LEU A 73 19.88 -27.35 -5.67
CA LEU A 73 20.79 -26.38 -5.12
C LEU A 73 21.76 -25.84 -6.19
N ASP A 74 22.37 -26.73 -6.97
CA ASP A 74 23.35 -26.34 -7.99
C ASP A 74 22.69 -25.50 -9.10
N VAL A 75 21.48 -25.86 -9.52
CA VAL A 75 20.72 -25.11 -10.53
C VAL A 75 20.36 -23.70 -10.03
N VAL A 76 19.91 -23.58 -8.78
CA VAL A 76 19.58 -22.28 -8.18
C VAL A 76 20.83 -21.41 -8.04
N LEU A 77 21.93 -21.99 -7.55
CA LEU A 77 23.18 -21.26 -7.34
C LEU A 77 23.82 -20.80 -8.65
N ASP A 78 23.86 -21.65 -9.67
CA ASP A 78 24.38 -21.31 -11.00
C ASP A 78 23.57 -20.17 -11.64
N LYS A 79 22.24 -20.27 -11.64
CA LYS A 79 21.36 -19.19 -12.16
C LYS A 79 21.53 -17.89 -11.38
N ALA A 80 21.59 -17.95 -10.05
CA ALA A 80 21.80 -16.77 -9.21
C ALA A 80 23.18 -16.13 -9.40
N GLN A 81 24.24 -16.94 -9.58
CA GLN A 81 25.58 -16.45 -9.89
C GLN A 81 25.66 -15.78 -11.26
N ARG A 82 24.99 -16.33 -12.28
CA ARG A 82 24.90 -15.68 -13.61
C ARG A 82 24.19 -14.34 -13.52
N ALA A 83 23.07 -14.28 -12.79
CA ALA A 83 22.35 -13.03 -12.55
C ALA A 83 23.21 -12.00 -11.80
N TYR A 84 23.92 -12.43 -10.76
CA TYR A 84 24.86 -11.59 -10.01
C TYR A 84 26.00 -11.06 -10.88
N LYS A 85 26.69 -11.92 -11.64
CA LYS A 85 27.78 -11.51 -12.56
C LYS A 85 27.30 -10.50 -13.60
N LYS A 86 26.12 -10.72 -14.16
CA LYS A 86 25.50 -9.78 -15.10
C LYS A 86 25.24 -8.43 -14.44
N TRP A 87 24.67 -8.42 -13.24
CA TRP A 87 24.47 -7.20 -12.45
C TRP A 87 25.80 -6.48 -12.18
N VAL A 88 26.85 -7.18 -11.73
CA VAL A 88 28.19 -6.60 -11.51
C VAL A 88 28.73 -5.95 -12.79
N ASN A 89 28.60 -6.61 -13.94
CA ASN A 89 29.05 -6.07 -15.22
C ASN A 89 28.26 -4.82 -15.65
N GLU A 90 26.97 -4.75 -15.33
CA GLU A 90 26.09 -3.64 -15.71
C GLU A 90 26.20 -2.44 -14.75
N THR A 91 26.50 -2.66 -13.46
CA THR A 91 26.52 -1.61 -12.42
C THR A 91 27.91 -1.28 -11.87
N GLY A 92 28.94 -2.02 -12.29
CA GLY A 92 30.30 -1.92 -11.75
C GLY A 92 30.43 -2.50 -10.33
N GLY A 93 29.51 -3.39 -9.93
CA GLY A 93 29.54 -4.08 -8.64
C GLY A 93 29.30 -3.19 -7.42
N LYS A 94 28.88 -1.93 -7.62
CA LYS A 94 28.45 -1.07 -6.52
C LYS A 94 27.00 -1.42 -6.17
N PRO A 95 26.71 -1.91 -4.95
CA PRO A 95 25.33 -2.07 -4.53
C PRO A 95 24.60 -0.74 -4.71
N GLU A 96 23.41 -0.78 -5.31
CA GLU A 96 22.53 0.38 -5.23
C GLU A 96 22.32 0.67 -3.74
N LEU A 97 22.34 1.96 -3.37
CA LEU A 97 22.08 2.40 -2.02
C LEU A 97 20.86 1.65 -1.47
N THR A 98 21.06 0.93 -0.37
CA THR A 98 20.00 0.31 0.39
C THR A 98 18.97 1.38 0.78
N VAL A 99 17.74 0.97 1.10
CA VAL A 99 16.73 1.90 1.64
C VAL A 99 17.29 2.66 2.84
N PHE A 100 18.15 2.02 3.63
CA PHE A 100 18.86 2.62 4.75
C PHE A 100 19.94 3.64 4.32
N GLU A 101 20.69 3.40 3.26
CA GLU A 101 21.65 4.38 2.75
C GLU A 101 20.98 5.55 2.02
N LEU A 102 19.84 5.31 1.35
CA LEU A 102 18.96 6.37 0.84
C LEU A 102 18.37 7.19 1.99
N TYR A 103 18.00 6.53 3.08
CA TYR A 103 17.58 7.16 4.34
C TYR A 103 18.70 8.05 4.90
N GLU A 104 19.92 7.52 5.10
CA GLU A 104 21.04 8.31 5.61
C GLU A 104 21.43 9.47 4.70
N GLN A 105 21.37 9.28 3.38
CA GLN A 105 21.61 10.38 2.42
C GLN A 105 20.50 11.42 2.46
N SER A 106 19.25 11.01 2.64
CA SER A 106 18.13 11.93 2.82
C SER A 106 18.27 12.73 4.12
N LEU A 107 18.70 12.10 5.22
CA LEU A 107 18.97 12.76 6.50
C LEU A 107 20.07 13.82 6.39
N LYS A 108 21.10 13.58 5.57
CA LYS A 108 22.18 14.55 5.31
C LYS A 108 21.71 15.80 4.55
N ASN A 109 20.58 15.71 3.83
CA ASN A 109 20.02 16.80 3.04
C ASN A 109 18.82 17.49 3.70
N VAL A 110 18.32 16.98 4.83
CA VAL A 110 17.22 17.60 5.57
C VAL A 110 17.81 18.64 6.53
N SER A 111 17.47 19.91 6.26
CA SER A 111 17.69 21.07 7.13
C SER A 111 17.35 20.73 8.59
N SER A 112 18.20 21.18 9.51
CA SER A 112 18.28 20.86 10.94
C SER A 112 17.10 21.33 11.80
N THR A 113 15.86 21.29 11.31
CA THR A 113 14.68 21.51 12.15
C THR A 113 14.48 20.25 12.99
N PRO A 114 14.62 20.31 14.32
CA PRO A 114 14.45 19.15 15.18
C PRO A 114 12.96 18.87 15.30
N ILE A 115 12.39 18.18 14.32
CA ILE A 115 11.08 17.55 14.50
C ILE A 115 11.35 16.34 15.38
N LYS A 116 11.06 16.48 16.67
CA LYS A 116 10.77 15.32 17.52
C LYS A 116 9.49 14.69 16.95
N MET A 117 9.64 13.83 15.95
CA MET A 117 8.70 12.72 15.87
C MET A 117 9.03 11.89 17.10
N ASP A 118 8.10 11.83 18.06
CA ASP A 118 8.12 10.67 18.95
C ASP A 118 8.25 9.44 18.04
N THR A 119 9.10 8.51 18.46
CA THR A 119 9.82 7.52 17.64
C THR A 119 8.92 6.48 16.94
N HIS A 120 7.62 6.75 16.85
CA HIS A 120 6.56 5.94 16.30
C HIS A 120 5.53 6.86 15.61
N PRO A 121 5.62 7.07 14.28
CA PRO A 121 4.47 7.58 13.54
C PRO A 121 3.27 6.66 13.79
N GLY A 122 2.32 7.08 14.61
CA GLY A 122 1.06 6.40 14.86
C GLY A 122 1.15 5.01 15.46
N GLU A 123 1.43 4.88 16.77
CA GLU A 123 0.94 3.67 17.47
C GLU A 123 -0.58 3.56 17.31
N ASP A 124 -1.29 4.70 17.40
CA ASP A 124 -2.74 4.80 17.15
C ASP A 124 -3.13 4.59 15.68
N HIS A 125 -2.19 4.71 14.74
CA HIS A 125 -2.40 4.45 13.31
C HIS A 125 -1.61 3.25 12.78
N ALA A 126 -1.05 2.42 13.67
CA ALA A 126 -0.16 1.32 13.27
C ALA A 126 -0.86 0.41 12.26
N LEU A 127 -2.14 0.18 12.48
CA LEU A 127 -2.97 -0.60 11.59
C LEU A 127 -3.15 0.06 10.22
N HIS A 128 -3.34 1.39 10.14
CA HIS A 128 -3.37 2.11 8.87
C HIS A 128 -2.07 1.91 8.10
N PHE A 129 -0.91 2.07 8.75
CA PHE A 129 0.37 1.83 8.10
C PHE A 129 0.59 0.38 7.69
N CYS A 130 0.13 -0.59 8.47
CA CYS A 130 0.12 -2.00 8.08
C CYS A 130 -0.71 -2.26 6.82
N THR A 131 -1.73 -1.45 6.50
CA THR A 131 -2.44 -1.58 5.21
C THR A 131 -1.64 -1.04 4.03
N LEU A 132 -0.81 -0.01 4.26
CA LEU A 132 0.03 0.60 3.25
C LEU A 132 1.25 -0.26 2.95
N THR A 133 1.94 -0.74 4.00
CA THR A 133 3.23 -1.41 3.87
C THR A 133 3.20 -2.92 4.10
N ASN A 134 2.12 -3.48 4.66
CA ASN A 134 2.04 -4.79 5.36
C ASN A 134 2.65 -4.80 6.78
N PHE A 135 2.21 -5.75 7.62
CA PHE A 135 2.62 -5.89 9.02
C PHE A 135 4.13 -6.12 9.17
N ASP A 136 4.69 -7.09 8.45
CA ASP A 136 6.12 -7.43 8.56
C ASP A 136 7.02 -6.24 8.21
N SER A 137 6.61 -5.46 7.21
CA SER A 137 7.37 -4.28 6.77
C SER A 137 7.22 -3.13 7.77
N TYR A 138 6.02 -2.88 8.29
CA TYR A 138 5.78 -1.82 9.27
C TYR A 138 6.55 -2.03 10.59
N TYR A 139 6.58 -3.26 11.10
CA TYR A 139 7.28 -3.59 12.34
C TYR A 139 8.79 -3.80 12.17
N ASN A 140 9.30 -3.78 10.93
CA ASN A 140 10.72 -3.71 10.66
C ASN A 140 11.23 -2.27 10.79
N ILE A 141 12.40 -2.07 11.41
CA ILE A 141 13.08 -0.77 11.55
C ILE A 141 13.18 -0.01 10.21
N ASN A 142 13.41 -0.73 9.11
CA ASN A 142 13.51 -0.14 7.79
C ASN A 142 12.18 0.43 7.31
N GLY A 143 11.05 -0.20 7.62
CA GLY A 143 9.73 0.31 7.22
C GLY A 143 9.32 1.55 8.01
N ARG A 144 9.63 1.61 9.31
CA ARG A 144 9.41 2.84 10.10
C ARG A 144 10.29 3.98 9.60
N ALA A 145 11.57 3.73 9.37
CA ALA A 145 12.49 4.72 8.82
C ALA A 145 12.04 5.24 7.44
N LEU A 146 11.48 4.36 6.60
CA LEU A 146 10.88 4.71 5.32
C LEU A 146 9.73 5.72 5.49
N LEU A 147 8.77 5.39 6.38
CA LEU A 147 7.60 6.23 6.63
C LEU A 147 8.01 7.60 7.20
N SER A 148 8.93 7.63 8.17
CA SER A 148 9.47 8.89 8.71
C SER A 148 10.15 9.75 7.65
N THR A 149 10.88 9.14 6.71
CA THR A 149 11.52 9.87 5.59
C THR A 149 10.50 10.51 4.68
N ILE A 150 9.48 9.75 4.31
CA ILE A 150 8.43 10.26 3.43
C ILE A 150 7.59 11.32 4.14
N ALA A 151 7.38 11.21 5.45
CA ALA A 151 6.71 12.24 6.25
C ALA A 151 7.54 13.53 6.30
N ASN A 152 8.84 13.43 6.60
CA ASN A 152 9.77 14.57 6.58
C ASN A 152 9.81 15.24 5.21
N LYS A 153 9.78 14.45 4.14
CA LYS A 153 9.70 15.00 2.80
C LYS A 153 8.39 15.74 2.55
N ALA A 154 7.25 15.19 2.98
CA ALA A 154 5.96 15.86 2.85
C ALA A 154 5.97 17.23 3.56
N LEU A 155 6.60 17.35 4.73
CA LEU A 155 6.74 18.62 5.45
C LEU A 155 7.48 19.70 4.65
N ASN A 156 8.37 19.30 3.74
CA ASN A 156 9.11 20.19 2.85
C ASN A 156 8.37 20.51 1.52
N THR A 157 7.16 19.98 1.32
CA THR A 157 6.31 20.30 0.16
C THR A 157 5.29 21.38 0.50
N ALA A 158 4.83 22.17 -0.47
CA ALA A 158 3.75 23.12 -0.24
C ALA A 158 2.45 22.40 0.23
N PRO A 159 1.63 23.04 1.10
CA PRO A 159 0.34 22.48 1.47
C PRO A 159 -0.56 22.23 0.26
N ILE A 160 -1.18 21.05 0.23
CA ILE A 160 -2.22 20.73 -0.77
C ILE A 160 -3.59 21.29 -0.37
N ILE A 161 -3.83 21.43 0.93
CA ILE A 161 -5.02 22.05 1.51
C ILE A 161 -4.54 22.86 2.72
N GLN A 162 -5.04 24.08 2.88
CA GLN A 162 -4.70 24.93 4.01
C GLN A 162 -5.92 25.76 4.41
N HIS A 163 -6.18 25.84 5.72
CA HIS A 163 -7.21 26.69 6.28
C HIS A 163 -6.78 27.16 7.67
N LYS A 164 -6.62 28.48 7.82
CA LYS A 164 -6.06 29.12 9.02
C LYS A 164 -4.69 28.52 9.40
N GLU A 165 -4.53 28.07 10.64
CA GLU A 165 -3.32 27.47 11.18
C GLU A 165 -3.10 26.02 10.72
N ALA A 166 -4.12 25.38 10.16
CA ALA A 166 -4.08 23.99 9.72
C ALA A 166 -3.65 23.86 8.26
N ALA A 167 -2.72 22.94 8.00
CA ALA A 167 -2.26 22.61 6.66
C ALA A 167 -2.11 21.09 6.49
N ILE A 168 -2.47 20.60 5.31
CA ILE A 168 -2.26 19.22 4.88
C ILE A 168 -1.21 19.24 3.79
N ARG A 169 -0.15 18.47 3.98
CA ARG A 169 0.92 18.26 3.01
C ARG A 169 0.94 16.78 2.63
N GLN A 170 1.53 16.47 1.48
CA GLN A 170 1.65 15.07 1.06
C GLN A 170 2.94 14.81 0.31
N SER A 171 3.43 13.58 0.40
CA SER A 171 4.53 13.10 -0.44
C SER A 171 4.15 11.79 -1.13
N THR A 172 4.74 11.63 -2.31
CA THR A 172 4.69 10.39 -3.10
C THR A 172 5.86 9.48 -2.71
N PHE A 173 5.77 8.22 -3.10
CA PHE A 173 6.83 7.24 -2.92
C PHE A 173 7.78 7.10 -4.12
N ALA A 174 7.66 7.97 -5.13
CA ALA A 174 8.39 7.85 -6.40
C ALA A 174 9.92 7.75 -6.24
N GLN A 175 10.48 8.49 -5.28
CA GLN A 175 11.93 8.52 -5.03
C GLN A 175 12.46 7.20 -4.45
N LEU A 176 11.58 6.33 -3.97
CA LEU A 176 11.90 5.01 -3.43
C LEU A 176 11.62 3.88 -4.44
N GLY A 177 11.37 4.24 -5.71
CA GLY A 177 10.91 3.31 -6.74
C GLY A 177 9.43 2.94 -6.64
N GLY A 178 8.67 3.60 -5.75
CA GLY A 178 7.23 3.46 -5.66
C GLY A 178 6.47 4.17 -6.79
N THR A 179 5.15 3.99 -6.81
CA THR A 179 4.28 4.62 -7.82
C THR A 179 4.12 6.13 -7.53
N PRO A 180 4.30 7.01 -8.53
CA PRO A 180 4.31 8.46 -8.29
C PRO A 180 2.92 9.07 -8.00
N THR A 181 1.83 8.36 -8.32
CA THR A 181 0.48 8.93 -8.31
C THR A 181 -0.43 8.42 -7.21
N ASN A 182 -0.13 7.27 -6.60
CA ASN A 182 -0.89 6.66 -5.50
C ASN A 182 -0.16 5.37 -5.08
N PRO A 183 -0.21 4.97 -3.80
CA PRO A 183 -0.73 5.73 -2.66
C PRO A 183 0.20 6.92 -2.30
N PHE A 184 -0.25 7.78 -1.39
CA PHE A 184 0.53 8.88 -0.82
C PHE A 184 0.66 8.71 0.69
N LEU A 185 1.56 9.50 1.28
CA LEU A 185 1.57 9.77 2.71
C LEU A 185 1.14 11.22 2.95
N ARG A 186 0.16 11.43 3.83
CA ARG A 186 -0.27 12.76 4.27
C ARG A 186 0.33 13.11 5.63
N VAL A 187 0.63 14.39 5.79
CA VAL A 187 1.05 14.99 7.04
C VAL A 187 0.16 16.19 7.32
N VAL A 188 -0.47 16.19 8.49
CA VAL A 188 -1.25 17.31 9.01
C VAL A 188 -0.36 18.13 9.93
N THR A 189 -0.35 19.44 9.73
CA THR A 189 0.35 20.36 10.60
C THR A 189 -0.57 21.46 11.13
N ILE A 190 -0.43 21.82 12.39
CA ILE A 190 -1.06 23.00 13.00
C ILE A 190 0.04 23.94 13.47
N ASN A 191 0.00 25.21 13.08
CA ASN A 191 1.06 26.19 13.42
C ASN A 191 2.48 25.71 13.04
N ASN A 192 2.58 24.91 11.96
CA ASN A 192 3.79 24.22 11.49
C ASN A 192 4.33 23.09 12.39
N PHE A 193 3.62 22.72 13.45
CA PHE A 193 3.90 21.49 14.21
C PHE A 193 3.18 20.31 13.57
N THR A 194 3.79 19.13 13.58
CA THR A 194 3.19 17.91 13.00
C THR A 194 2.24 17.29 14.01
N GLU A 195 0.97 17.19 13.65
CA GLU A 195 -0.07 16.62 14.51
C GLU A 195 -0.46 15.20 14.11
N ALA A 196 -0.49 14.91 12.80
CA ALA A 196 -0.90 13.59 12.32
C ALA A 196 -0.16 13.19 11.05
N VAL A 197 0.05 11.89 10.89
CA VAL A 197 0.62 11.28 9.69
C VAL A 197 -0.15 10.00 9.38
N TYR A 198 -0.63 9.87 8.15
CA TYR A 198 -1.39 8.69 7.74
C TYR A 198 -1.27 8.39 6.23
N PRO A 199 -1.49 7.12 5.83
CA PRO A 199 -1.61 6.76 4.41
C PRO A 199 -2.80 7.46 3.77
N TYR A 200 -2.66 7.82 2.50
CA TYR A 200 -3.75 8.44 1.72
C TYR A 200 -3.87 7.81 0.34
N LEU A 201 -5.11 7.50 -0.07
CA LEU A 201 -5.43 7.01 -1.41
C LEU A 201 -6.35 8.00 -2.11
N ARG A 202 -5.80 8.70 -3.11
CA ARG A 202 -6.55 9.69 -3.88
C ARG A 202 -7.53 9.00 -4.83
N THR A 203 -8.78 9.47 -4.83
CA THR A 203 -9.80 9.10 -5.82
C THR A 203 -10.47 10.35 -6.38
N THR A 204 -11.08 10.26 -7.55
CA THR A 204 -11.86 11.36 -8.17
C THR A 204 -13.37 11.15 -8.03
N SER A 205 -13.80 9.95 -7.64
CA SER A 205 -15.22 9.60 -7.52
C SER A 205 -15.87 10.39 -6.39
N LYS A 206 -16.89 11.18 -6.74
CA LYS A 206 -17.72 11.91 -5.77
C LYS A 206 -18.93 11.06 -5.41
N ILE A 207 -19.26 11.03 -4.12
CA ILE A 207 -20.40 10.29 -3.61
C ILE A 207 -21.16 11.17 -2.62
N SER A 208 -22.50 11.19 -2.72
CA SER A 208 -23.34 11.88 -1.75
C SER A 208 -23.29 11.16 -0.41
N PHE A 209 -23.11 11.90 0.67
CA PHE A 209 -23.04 11.38 2.01
C PHE A 209 -23.82 12.27 2.98
N ARG A 210 -24.59 11.63 3.87
CA ARG A 210 -25.28 12.32 4.96
C ARG A 210 -24.66 11.94 6.29
N THR A 211 -23.97 12.89 6.91
CA THR A 211 -23.39 12.78 8.25
C THR A 211 -24.51 12.62 9.29
N GLU A 212 -24.35 11.63 10.16
CA GLU A 212 -25.24 11.34 11.29
C GLU A 212 -24.50 11.49 12.62
N GLN A 213 -23.22 11.11 12.66
CA GLN A 213 -22.37 11.23 13.85
C GLN A 213 -20.92 11.55 13.45
N ILE A 214 -20.24 12.31 14.31
CA ILE A 214 -18.80 12.58 14.24
C ILE A 214 -18.17 12.07 15.53
N THR A 215 -17.12 11.27 15.41
CA THR A 215 -16.31 10.80 16.53
C THR A 215 -14.91 11.38 16.38
N GLU A 216 -14.63 12.44 17.13
CA GLU A 216 -13.31 13.07 17.20
C GLU A 216 -12.35 12.16 17.99
N TRP A 217 -11.12 12.05 17.51
CA TRP A 217 -10.06 11.31 18.22
C TRP A 217 -9.45 12.26 19.26
N ASP A 218 -9.53 11.86 20.53
CA ASP A 218 -9.07 12.67 21.67
C ASP A 218 -7.54 12.55 21.83
N ASN A 219 -6.83 13.15 20.89
CA ASN A 219 -5.36 13.13 20.83
C ASN A 219 -4.74 14.46 21.35
N GLY A 220 -5.57 15.35 21.93
CA GLY A 220 -5.17 16.67 22.40
C GLY A 220 -5.92 17.83 21.75
N ASP A 221 -5.54 19.06 22.13
CA ASP A 221 -6.03 20.31 21.55
C ASP A 221 -4.88 20.94 20.73
N PRO A 222 -5.03 21.11 19.41
CA PRO A 222 -6.25 21.00 18.61
C PRO A 222 -6.60 19.59 18.13
N ILE A 223 -7.90 19.29 18.08
CA ILE A 223 -8.44 18.07 17.46
C ILE A 223 -8.21 18.14 15.95
N VAL A 224 -7.47 17.18 15.39
CA VAL A 224 -7.14 17.13 13.96
C VAL A 224 -7.75 15.95 13.21
N GLU A 225 -8.31 14.98 13.92
CA GLU A 225 -8.72 13.68 13.40
C GLU A 225 -10.13 13.31 13.87
N ALA A 226 -10.90 12.70 12.96
CA ALA A 226 -12.24 12.21 13.28
C ALA A 226 -12.65 11.08 12.35
N GLU A 227 -13.52 10.22 12.86
CA GLU A 227 -14.33 9.29 12.09
C GLU A 227 -15.72 9.88 11.86
N ILE A 228 -16.19 9.83 10.61
CA ILE A 228 -17.47 10.38 10.19
C ILE A 228 -18.42 9.24 9.86
N GLU A 229 -19.44 9.10 10.69
CA GLU A 229 -20.51 8.10 10.59
C GLU A 229 -21.74 8.71 9.91
N GLY A 230 -22.35 7.95 9.00
CA GLY A 230 -23.52 8.41 8.28
C GLY A 230 -23.95 7.46 7.18
N ARG A 231 -24.60 8.01 6.15
CA ARG A 231 -25.19 7.22 5.06
C ARG A 231 -24.69 7.62 3.68
N LEU A 232 -24.15 6.65 2.96
CA LEU A 232 -23.79 6.77 1.55
C LEU A 232 -25.07 6.72 0.69
N ASN A 233 -25.25 7.71 -0.17
CA ASN A 233 -26.43 7.93 -1.00
C ASN A 233 -27.76 7.87 -0.20
N ASN A 234 -27.74 8.34 1.06
CA ASN A 234 -28.86 8.28 2.01
C ASN A 234 -29.40 6.88 2.33
N LEU A 235 -28.66 5.82 1.99
CA LEU A 235 -29.12 4.43 2.13
C LEU A 235 -28.20 3.61 3.02
N TYR A 236 -26.90 3.61 2.74
CA TYR A 236 -25.98 2.62 3.28
C TYR A 236 -25.20 3.18 4.47
N PRO A 237 -25.29 2.55 5.66
CA PRO A 237 -24.48 2.97 6.80
C PRO A 237 -23.01 2.79 6.46
N LEU A 238 -22.22 3.83 6.73
CA LEU A 238 -20.80 3.89 6.46
C LEU A 238 -20.14 4.77 7.53
N CYS A 239 -18.94 4.38 7.91
CA CYS A 239 -18.04 5.23 8.68
C CYS A 239 -16.70 5.29 7.94
N PHE A 240 -16.07 6.47 7.91
CA PHE A 240 -14.76 6.65 7.29
C PHE A 240 -13.88 7.58 8.12
N PHE A 241 -12.56 7.39 8.04
CA PHE A 241 -11.58 8.32 8.61
C PHE A 241 -11.47 9.58 7.72
N ALA A 242 -11.76 10.76 8.27
CA ALA A 242 -11.73 12.02 7.53
C ALA A 242 -10.31 12.58 7.39
N THR A 243 -9.73 12.37 6.22
CA THR A 243 -8.34 12.74 5.86
C THR A 243 -8.14 14.23 5.60
N ASP A 244 -9.17 15.04 5.76
CA ASP A 244 -9.16 16.50 5.66
C ASP A 244 -9.87 17.16 6.86
N TYR A 245 -10.12 16.41 7.95
CA TYR A 245 -10.89 16.92 9.09
C TYR A 245 -10.29 18.21 9.67
N ALA A 246 -8.98 18.22 9.94
CA ALA A 246 -8.26 19.36 10.51
C ALA A 246 -8.54 20.70 9.78
N VAL A 247 -8.74 20.68 8.46
CA VAL A 247 -9.01 21.88 7.66
C VAL A 247 -10.51 22.12 7.45
N ASN A 248 -11.34 21.07 7.49
CA ASN A 248 -12.76 21.11 7.12
C ASN A 248 -13.74 20.84 8.27
N GLN A 249 -13.30 20.89 9.54
CA GLN A 249 -14.15 20.62 10.71
C GLN A 249 -15.48 21.38 10.68
N VAL A 250 -15.45 22.67 10.36
CA VAL A 250 -16.64 23.52 10.31
C VAL A 250 -17.64 22.98 9.29
N ILE A 251 -17.18 22.52 8.13
CA ILE A 251 -18.07 21.99 7.08
C ILE A 251 -18.69 20.67 7.56
N TYR A 252 -17.90 19.74 8.10
CA TYR A 252 -18.39 18.48 8.66
C TYR A 252 -19.45 18.70 9.75
N LYS A 253 -19.21 19.65 10.67
CA LYS A 253 -20.10 19.94 11.81
C LYS A 253 -21.36 20.73 11.42
N SER A 254 -21.30 21.56 10.37
CA SER A 254 -22.41 22.46 10.01
C SER A 254 -23.28 21.96 8.87
N ARG A 255 -22.79 21.02 8.03
CA ARG A 255 -23.51 20.51 6.87
C ARG A 255 -23.75 19.00 7.01
N PRO A 256 -24.99 18.57 7.29
CA PRO A 256 -25.29 17.15 7.37
C PRO A 256 -25.16 16.47 6.00
N GLU A 257 -25.46 17.17 4.91
CA GLU A 257 -25.31 16.65 3.54
C GLU A 257 -24.05 17.22 2.90
N ILE A 258 -23.16 16.33 2.49
CA ILE A 258 -21.88 16.65 1.85
C ILE A 258 -21.63 15.69 0.69
N GLU A 259 -20.89 16.16 -0.32
CA GLU A 259 -20.24 15.26 -1.27
C GLU A 259 -18.86 14.88 -0.72
N ILE A 260 -18.51 13.60 -0.79
CA ILE A 260 -17.22 13.08 -0.35
C ILE A 260 -16.51 12.35 -1.48
N ARG A 261 -15.18 12.29 -1.39
CA ARG A 261 -14.35 11.32 -2.11
C ARG A 261 -14.04 10.19 -1.14
N LEU A 262 -14.40 8.97 -1.50
CA LEU A 262 -14.28 7.80 -0.63
C LEU A 262 -13.35 6.75 -1.26
N SER A 263 -12.35 6.32 -0.51
CA SER A 263 -11.42 5.27 -0.92
C SER A 263 -11.11 4.36 0.25
N ALA A 264 -10.38 3.27 0.00
CA ALA A 264 -10.05 2.32 1.06
C ALA A 264 -8.64 1.74 0.94
N PHE A 265 -8.13 1.26 2.06
CA PHE A 265 -6.99 0.37 2.10
C PHE A 265 -7.41 -1.00 2.60
N VAL A 266 -6.94 -2.08 1.97
CA VAL A 266 -7.37 -3.45 2.24
C VAL A 266 -6.37 -4.14 3.16
N LEU A 267 -6.84 -4.59 4.32
CA LEU A 267 -6.08 -5.34 5.32
C LEU A 267 -5.94 -6.80 4.92
N GLU A 268 -6.99 -7.36 4.33
CA GLU A 268 -7.02 -8.75 3.90
C GLU A 268 -7.91 -8.87 2.68
N LEU A 269 -7.46 -9.63 1.69
CA LEU A 269 -8.22 -9.93 0.47
C LEU A 269 -8.18 -11.43 0.17
N VAL A 270 -9.34 -12.06 0.12
CA VAL A 270 -9.53 -13.50 -0.13
C VAL A 270 -10.46 -13.68 -1.33
N ASP A 271 -10.20 -14.69 -2.16
CA ASP A 271 -11.11 -15.09 -3.23
C ASP A 271 -12.33 -15.82 -2.66
N VAL A 272 -13.53 -15.46 -3.12
CA VAL A 272 -14.74 -16.17 -2.74
C VAL A 272 -14.89 -17.38 -3.65
N LYS A 273 -14.53 -18.56 -3.16
CA LYS A 273 -14.79 -19.83 -3.84
C LYS A 273 -16.26 -20.22 -3.68
N ARG A 274 -17.14 -19.66 -4.51
CA ARG A 274 -18.52 -20.13 -4.58
C ARG A 274 -18.57 -21.47 -5.29
N ASN A 275 -19.35 -22.40 -4.72
CA ASN A 275 -19.70 -23.61 -5.43
C ASN A 275 -20.61 -23.20 -6.60
N THR A 276 -20.17 -23.41 -7.84
CA THR A 276 -20.86 -22.94 -9.06
C THR A 276 -22.27 -23.49 -9.22
N ASN A 277 -22.63 -24.52 -8.44
CA ASN A 277 -23.95 -25.16 -8.44
C ASN A 277 -24.96 -24.49 -7.50
N ASP A 278 -24.54 -23.53 -6.66
CA ASP A 278 -25.43 -22.83 -5.72
C ASP A 278 -25.62 -21.36 -6.11
N THR A 279 -26.52 -21.14 -7.06
CA THR A 279 -26.93 -19.79 -7.53
C THR A 279 -27.70 -18.98 -6.47
N ARG A 280 -27.95 -19.54 -5.28
CA ARG A 280 -28.68 -18.86 -4.20
C ARG A 280 -27.79 -18.09 -3.24
N GLN A 281 -26.46 -18.27 -3.30
CA GLN A 281 -25.54 -17.48 -2.47
C GLN A 281 -25.45 -16.06 -3.01
N GLN A 282 -26.22 -15.15 -2.42
CA GLN A 282 -26.07 -13.72 -2.65
C GLN A 282 -24.80 -13.23 -1.95
N PRO A 283 -24.06 -12.24 -2.51
CA PRO A 283 -22.93 -11.66 -1.80
C PRO A 283 -23.39 -11.03 -0.49
N ARG A 284 -22.55 -11.10 0.54
CA ARG A 284 -22.87 -10.47 1.82
C ARG A 284 -22.77 -8.96 1.68
N ALA A 285 -23.72 -8.25 2.26
CA ALA A 285 -23.62 -6.80 2.37
C ALA A 285 -22.43 -6.45 3.28
N MET A 286 -21.76 -5.35 2.96
CA MET A 286 -20.69 -4.78 3.75
C MET A 286 -21.17 -4.44 5.18
N GLN A 287 -20.33 -4.74 6.18
CA GLN A 287 -20.65 -4.52 7.60
C GLN A 287 -19.43 -4.03 8.35
N GLN A 288 -19.66 -3.18 9.36
CA GLN A 288 -18.58 -2.74 10.24
C GLN A 288 -17.91 -3.96 10.89
N ASN A 289 -16.58 -3.98 10.87
CA ASN A 289 -15.81 -5.09 11.41
C ASN A 289 -15.65 -4.91 12.92
N LYS A 290 -16.18 -5.87 13.69
CA LYS A 290 -16.17 -5.82 15.17
C LYS A 290 -14.85 -6.22 15.81
N ASN A 291 -13.86 -6.66 15.02
CA ASN A 291 -12.55 -7.04 15.53
C ASN A 291 -11.61 -5.83 15.68
N TYR A 292 -12.05 -4.63 15.27
CA TYR A 292 -11.28 -3.40 15.34
C TYR A 292 -12.11 -2.35 16.07
N ASP A 293 -11.46 -1.56 16.93
CA ASP A 293 -12.13 -0.54 17.74
C ASP A 293 -12.60 0.64 16.89
N ASN A 294 -11.82 0.98 15.86
CA ASN A 294 -12.12 2.05 14.92
C ASN A 294 -13.31 1.68 14.02
N LYS A 295 -14.30 2.59 13.93
CA LYS A 295 -15.55 2.33 13.21
C LYS A 295 -15.38 2.32 11.70
N SER A 296 -14.29 2.88 11.18
CA SER A 296 -13.98 2.95 9.74
C SER A 296 -13.50 1.62 9.12
N TYR A 297 -13.41 0.53 9.89
CA TYR A 297 -13.05 -0.80 9.39
C TYR A 297 -14.30 -1.61 9.05
N PHE A 298 -14.31 -2.20 7.85
CA PHE A 298 -15.44 -2.95 7.35
C PHE A 298 -15.02 -4.29 6.78
N SER A 299 -15.82 -5.32 7.08
CA SER A 299 -15.82 -6.57 6.35
C SER A 299 -16.65 -6.37 5.07
N PHE A 300 -16.13 -6.84 3.94
CA PHE A 300 -16.79 -6.62 2.65
C PHE A 300 -16.85 -7.88 1.80
N GLU A 301 -17.77 -7.88 0.85
CA GLU A 301 -17.76 -8.74 -0.33
C GLU A 301 -18.00 -7.85 -1.56
N GLY A 302 -17.24 -8.03 -2.63
CA GLY A 302 -17.29 -7.15 -3.79
C GLY A 302 -16.67 -7.76 -5.04
N VAL A 303 -16.90 -7.10 -6.18
CA VAL A 303 -16.38 -7.54 -7.48
C VAL A 303 -15.29 -6.58 -7.94
N ILE A 304 -14.14 -7.13 -8.33
CA ILE A 304 -13.04 -6.35 -8.91
C ILE A 304 -13.44 -5.94 -10.33
N LEU A 305 -13.58 -4.64 -10.60
CA LEU A 305 -13.91 -4.11 -11.92
C LEU A 305 -12.67 -3.76 -12.74
N ASP A 306 -11.61 -3.34 -12.07
CA ASP A 306 -10.33 -2.99 -12.69
C ASP A 306 -9.18 -3.14 -11.70
N ILE A 307 -7.96 -3.30 -12.22
CA ILE A 307 -6.74 -3.46 -11.42
C ILE A 307 -5.63 -2.62 -12.04
N LYS A 308 -5.03 -1.74 -11.24
CA LYS A 308 -3.85 -0.96 -11.61
C LYS A 308 -2.70 -1.28 -10.66
N ALA A 309 -1.54 -1.64 -11.19
CA ALA A 309 -0.35 -1.87 -10.37
C ALA A 309 0.03 -0.60 -9.58
N ALA A 310 0.39 -0.77 -8.31
CA ALA A 310 0.81 0.30 -7.43
C ALA A 310 1.87 -0.21 -6.45
N SER A 311 2.76 0.65 -5.99
CA SER A 311 3.83 0.26 -5.06
C SER A 311 4.22 1.42 -4.16
N VAL A 312 4.61 1.08 -2.93
CA VAL A 312 5.16 2.02 -1.95
C VAL A 312 6.68 2.06 -2.07
N ASP A 313 7.32 0.93 -2.37
CA ASP A 313 8.73 0.87 -2.75
C ASP A 313 8.95 -0.40 -3.59
N ARG A 314 10.21 -0.74 -3.85
CA ARG A 314 10.57 -1.94 -4.61
C ARG A 314 10.24 -3.26 -3.91
N PHE A 315 9.96 -3.26 -2.61
CA PHE A 315 9.68 -4.44 -1.79
C PHE A 315 8.19 -4.55 -1.41
N CYS A 316 7.50 -3.41 -1.31
CA CYS A 316 6.10 -3.28 -0.99
C CYS A 316 5.32 -2.97 -2.28
N ILE A 317 5.07 -4.06 -3.01
CA ILE A 317 4.32 -4.06 -4.27
C ILE A 317 2.86 -4.43 -3.96
N GLY A 318 1.94 -3.80 -4.68
CA GLY A 318 0.51 -4.03 -4.58
C GLY A 318 -0.25 -3.59 -5.83
N CYS A 319 -1.53 -3.29 -5.63
CA CYS A 319 -2.38 -2.72 -6.67
C CYS A 319 -3.47 -1.85 -6.07
N ILE A 320 -4.04 -1.00 -6.93
CA ILE A 320 -5.27 -0.28 -6.70
C ILE A 320 -6.35 -0.97 -7.52
N MET A 321 -7.44 -1.35 -6.86
CA MET A 321 -8.58 -2.01 -7.47
C MET A 321 -9.76 -1.03 -7.53
N ALA A 322 -10.43 -0.97 -8.68
CA ALA A 322 -11.79 -0.43 -8.72
C ALA A 322 -12.72 -1.52 -8.20
N LEU A 323 -13.23 -1.37 -6.99
CA LEU A 323 -13.99 -2.39 -6.28
C LEU A 323 -15.46 -1.99 -6.23
N LYS A 324 -16.32 -2.81 -6.84
CA LYS A 324 -17.78 -2.70 -6.67
C LYS A 324 -18.19 -3.43 -5.41
N LEU A 325 -18.51 -2.67 -4.36
CA LEU A 325 -18.95 -3.20 -3.08
C LEU A 325 -20.40 -3.67 -3.14
N ASN A 326 -20.70 -4.78 -2.48
CA ASN A 326 -22.08 -5.14 -2.25
C ASN A 326 -22.63 -4.44 -1.00
N CYS A 327 -23.59 -3.55 -1.18
CA CYS A 327 -24.18 -2.81 -0.06
C CYS A 327 -25.67 -3.15 0.18
N SER A 328 -26.33 -3.94 -0.69
CA SER A 328 -27.69 -4.48 -0.46
C SER A 328 -28.15 -5.45 -1.55
N ASP A 329 -29.27 -6.10 -1.27
CA ASP A 329 -30.09 -6.88 -2.21
C ASP A 329 -30.77 -6.06 -3.32
N ARG A 330 -30.63 -4.73 -3.34
CA ARG A 330 -31.19 -3.89 -4.42
C ARG A 330 -30.23 -3.83 -5.62
N PRO A 331 -30.60 -4.41 -6.77
CA PRO A 331 -29.79 -4.31 -7.98
C PRO A 331 -29.74 -2.85 -8.45
N GLY A 332 -28.53 -2.30 -8.61
CA GLY A 332 -28.31 -1.01 -9.26
C GLY A 332 -27.49 0.05 -8.49
N SER A 333 -27.09 -0.18 -7.25
CA SER A 333 -26.18 0.74 -6.56
C SER A 333 -24.75 0.63 -7.12
N ASN A 334 -24.25 1.74 -7.68
CA ASN A 334 -22.88 1.88 -8.18
C ASN A 334 -21.94 2.31 -7.05
N ASN A 335 -21.80 1.48 -6.02
CA ASN A 335 -20.86 1.71 -4.92
C ASN A 335 -19.47 1.22 -5.34
N ILE A 336 -18.86 1.96 -6.26
CA ILE A 336 -17.53 1.69 -6.79
C ILE A 336 -16.55 2.59 -6.04
N ILE A 337 -15.54 2.00 -5.42
CA ILE A 337 -14.47 2.72 -4.73
C ILE A 337 -13.11 2.30 -5.31
N ASP A 338 -12.12 3.18 -5.15
CA ASP A 338 -10.72 2.79 -5.31
C ASP A 338 -10.21 2.19 -4.00
N ALA A 339 -9.62 1.00 -4.06
CA ALA A 339 -9.08 0.31 -2.90
C ALA A 339 -7.64 -0.15 -3.16
N TYR A 340 -6.69 0.23 -2.31
CA TYR A 340 -5.31 -0.23 -2.39
C TYR A 340 -5.09 -1.49 -1.56
N VAL A 341 -4.34 -2.45 -2.09
CA VAL A 341 -3.94 -3.68 -1.39
C VAL A 341 -2.49 -4.02 -1.71
N THR A 342 -1.71 -4.45 -0.72
CA THR A 342 -0.36 -4.99 -0.97
C THR A 342 -0.44 -6.47 -1.32
N ASN A 343 0.57 -6.98 -2.04
CA ASN A 343 0.67 -8.42 -2.33
C ASN A 343 0.68 -9.29 -1.07
N ALA A 344 1.22 -8.80 0.05
CA ALA A 344 1.24 -9.54 1.31
C ALA A 344 -0.15 -9.62 1.98
N ASN A 345 -1.03 -8.65 1.72
CA ASN A 345 -2.40 -8.60 2.21
C ASN A 345 -3.37 -9.40 1.32
N ILE A 346 -2.95 -9.78 0.10
CA ILE A 346 -3.69 -10.71 -0.76
C ILE A 346 -3.44 -12.15 -0.30
N LYS A 347 -4.50 -12.85 0.09
CA LYS A 347 -4.49 -14.28 0.45
C LYS A 347 -5.04 -15.19 -0.65
N ALA A 348 -5.61 -14.59 -1.70
CA ALA A 348 -5.98 -15.28 -2.93
C ALA A 348 -4.73 -15.66 -3.74
N ASN A 349 -4.77 -16.80 -4.44
CA ASN A 349 -3.66 -17.23 -5.31
C ASN A 349 -3.42 -16.27 -6.48
N LYS A 350 -4.49 -15.63 -6.97
CA LYS A 350 -4.46 -14.62 -8.02
C LYS A 350 -5.65 -13.67 -7.85
N ILE A 351 -5.48 -12.43 -8.29
CA ILE A 351 -6.56 -11.45 -8.39
C ILE A 351 -6.78 -11.11 -9.87
N LEU A 352 -8.04 -11.18 -10.31
CA LEU A 352 -8.42 -10.92 -11.70
C LEU A 352 -9.65 -10.04 -11.74
N LYS A 353 -9.77 -9.24 -12.80
CA LYS A 353 -11.00 -8.52 -13.11
C LYS A 353 -12.17 -9.50 -13.21
N GLY A 354 -13.33 -9.09 -12.68
CA GLY A 354 -14.54 -9.89 -12.57
C GLY A 354 -14.57 -10.84 -11.37
N MET A 355 -13.47 -10.98 -10.62
CA MET A 355 -13.42 -11.86 -9.46
C MET A 355 -14.23 -11.28 -8.31
N LEU A 356 -15.03 -12.16 -7.69
CA LEU A 356 -15.68 -11.92 -6.43
C LEU A 356 -14.69 -12.15 -5.29
N VAL A 357 -14.52 -11.14 -4.44
CA VAL A 357 -13.54 -11.13 -3.36
C VAL A 357 -14.20 -10.70 -2.05
N THR A 358 -13.61 -11.11 -0.93
CA THR A 358 -14.03 -10.70 0.41
C THR A 358 -12.81 -10.37 1.25
N GLY A 359 -13.01 -9.67 2.36
CA GLY A 359 -11.96 -9.42 3.31
C GLY A 359 -12.29 -8.26 4.22
N VAL A 360 -11.25 -7.55 4.65
CA VAL A 360 -11.34 -6.41 5.55
C VAL A 360 -10.67 -5.21 4.90
N LEU A 361 -11.34 -4.06 4.97
CA LEU A 361 -10.79 -2.79 4.51
C LEU A 361 -10.99 -1.70 5.58
N TRP A 362 -10.17 -0.67 5.47
CA TRP A 362 -10.25 0.57 6.21
C TRP A 362 -10.69 1.68 5.24
N PHE A 363 -11.81 2.33 5.55
CA PHE A 363 -12.30 3.47 4.77
C PHE A 363 -11.65 4.78 5.19
N GLN A 364 -11.29 5.55 4.19
CA GLN A 364 -10.90 6.94 4.34
C GLN A 364 -11.74 7.80 3.40
N GLY A 365 -11.90 9.07 3.74
CA GLY A 365 -12.58 10.02 2.87
C GLY A 365 -12.15 11.45 3.12
N GLU A 366 -12.62 12.33 2.25
CA GLU A 366 -12.47 13.77 2.36
C GLU A 366 -13.66 14.47 1.69
N ILE A 367 -13.90 15.73 2.03
CA ILE A 367 -14.94 16.52 1.35
C ILE A 367 -14.53 16.69 -0.11
N ALA A 368 -15.48 16.41 -1.01
CA ALA A 368 -15.34 16.66 -2.43
C ALA A 368 -15.52 18.16 -2.72
N THR A 369 -14.62 19.00 -2.19
CA THR A 369 -14.57 20.41 -2.59
C THR A 369 -14.28 20.50 -4.09
N GLU A 370 -14.99 21.41 -4.76
CA GLU A 370 -14.49 21.96 -6.01
C GLU A 370 -13.21 22.69 -5.67
N LEU A 371 -12.08 22.05 -5.90
CA LEU A 371 -10.78 22.68 -5.75
C LEU A 371 -10.80 23.95 -6.62
N PRO A 372 -10.59 25.16 -6.07
CA PRO A 372 -10.23 26.30 -6.88
C PRO A 372 -8.76 26.14 -7.29
N PHE A 373 -8.46 25.16 -8.15
CA PHE A 373 -7.13 24.98 -8.71
C PHE A 373 -7.22 25.13 -10.23
N SER A 374 -6.85 26.32 -10.69
CA SER A 374 -6.45 26.52 -12.08
C SER A 374 -5.28 25.60 -12.39
N GLU A 375 -5.38 24.82 -13.47
CA GLU A 375 -4.28 24.07 -14.09
C GLU A 375 -3.22 24.99 -14.71
N LYS A 376 -2.70 25.97 -13.96
CA LYS A 376 -1.53 26.73 -14.38
C LYS A 376 -0.27 26.00 -13.94
N GLY A 377 0.16 25.08 -14.80
CA GLY A 377 1.58 24.86 -15.14
C GLY A 377 2.49 24.35 -14.03
N PHE A 378 2.61 23.03 -13.90
CA PHE A 378 3.90 22.45 -13.56
C PHE A 378 4.74 22.37 -14.83
N ASN A 379 5.53 23.41 -15.10
CA ASN A 379 6.75 23.29 -15.89
C ASN A 379 7.90 23.13 -14.89
N CYS A 380 8.38 21.90 -14.75
CA CYS A 380 9.74 21.60 -14.30
C CYS A 380 10.39 20.71 -15.35
#